data_AF-A0A9N9H955-F1
#
_entry.id   AF-A0A9N9H955-F1
#
_cell.length_a   1.000
_cell.length_b   1.000
_cell.length_c   1.000
_cell.angle_alpha   90.00
_cell.angle_beta   90.00
_cell.angle_gamma   90.00
#
_symmetry.space_group_name_H-M   'P 1'
#
loop_
_entity.id
_entity.type
_entity.pdbx_description
1 polymer ?
#
loop_
_entity_poly.entity_id
_entity_poly.type
_entity_poly.pdbx_seq_one_letter_code
_entity_poly.pdbx_strand_id
1 'polypeptide(L)'
;MTRIDAIWVDQDTATKILKHKTKDTIKQLSTDYKMIIIKIDPSEWINRKYIAWVRNANQKPKKLWDIKKTDEEQWETYKNKIENNIRKLEIEIKNKTINNKWNAFKQIIINATNNNITKAKTPKNRTTKNCQWKKQIITDRIVTTKENGEIEILTSPIKIKKQIKEHMEKWMTNSNEETTETPPEWEKEYELKQEIQNTIFQTVTQEISIEELENILKESAKNKAPGPTGITYEM
;
A
#
# COMPACT_ATOMS: atom_id res chain seq x y z
N MET A 1 -18.34 21.24 -27.49
CA MET A 1 -18.47 20.50 -26.21
C MET A 1 -17.22 19.66 -26.06
N THR A 2 -16.35 20.04 -25.13
CA THR A 2 -14.99 19.50 -24.96
C THR A 2 -15.00 18.36 -23.94
N ARG A 3 -14.46 17.17 -24.27
CA ARG A 3 -14.37 16.03 -23.34
C ARG A 3 -13.06 16.12 -22.56
N ILE A 4 -13.10 16.83 -21.44
CA ILE A 4 -11.91 17.07 -20.58
C ILE A 4 -11.82 16.00 -19.48
N ASP A 5 -12.96 15.44 -19.07
CA ASP A 5 -13.01 14.40 -18.05
C ASP A 5 -12.74 13.02 -18.64
N ALA A 6 -11.74 12.33 -18.10
CA ALA A 6 -11.35 10.98 -18.49
C ALA A 6 -10.93 10.15 -17.27
N ILE A 7 -11.22 8.86 -17.31
CA ILE A 7 -10.72 7.90 -16.33
C ILE A 7 -9.76 6.96 -17.05
N TRP A 8 -8.49 6.99 -16.64
CA TRP A 8 -7.43 6.18 -17.22
C TRP A 8 -7.23 4.92 -16.38
N VAL A 9 -7.13 3.78 -17.06
CA VAL A 9 -6.89 2.47 -16.46
C VAL A 9 -5.92 1.68 -17.33
N ASP A 10 -5.17 0.75 -16.75
CA ASP A 10 -4.35 -0.18 -17.51
C ASP A 10 -5.23 -1.15 -18.34
N GLN A 11 -4.63 -1.77 -19.36
CA GLN A 11 -5.34 -2.62 -20.31
C GLN A 11 -6.05 -3.80 -19.64
N ASP A 12 -5.42 -4.44 -18.65
CA ASP A 12 -6.01 -5.57 -17.93
C ASP A 12 -7.21 -5.11 -17.09
N THR A 13 -7.11 -3.95 -16.46
CA THR A 13 -8.17 -3.35 -15.67
C THR A 13 -9.33 -2.86 -16.54
N ALA A 14 -9.04 -2.33 -17.73
CA ALA A 14 -10.05 -1.89 -18.70
C ALA A 14 -11.00 -3.03 -19.10
N THR A 15 -10.48 -4.23 -19.33
CA THR A 15 -11.28 -5.41 -19.70
C THR A 15 -12.23 -5.89 -18.59
N LYS A 16 -11.96 -5.51 -17.34
CA LYS A 16 -12.75 -5.91 -16.15
C LYS A 16 -13.83 -4.89 -15.78
N ILE A 17 -13.94 -3.78 -16.51
CA ILE A 17 -14.99 -2.78 -16.30
C ILE A 17 -16.32 -3.33 -16.82
N LEU A 18 -17.32 -3.45 -15.94
CA LEU A 18 -18.63 -3.98 -16.31
C LEU A 18 -19.47 -2.99 -17.12
N LYS A 19 -19.46 -1.71 -16.72
CA LYS A 19 -20.24 -0.64 -17.37
C LYS A 19 -19.51 0.69 -17.25
N HIS A 20 -19.59 1.51 -18.28
CA HIS A 20 -19.23 2.93 -18.23
C HIS A 20 -20.38 3.74 -18.84
N LYS A 21 -20.74 4.86 -18.22
CA LYS A 21 -21.80 5.75 -18.72
C LYS A 21 -21.49 7.19 -18.38
N THR A 22 -21.76 8.10 -19.31
CA THR A 22 -21.83 9.53 -19.04
C THR A 22 -23.28 9.89 -18.74
N LYS A 23 -23.55 10.50 -17.58
CA LYS A 23 -24.87 10.94 -17.16
C LYS A 23 -24.89 12.46 -17.10
N ASP A 24 -25.90 13.04 -17.75
CA ASP A 24 -26.15 14.47 -17.64
C ASP A 24 -26.78 14.77 -16.27
N THR A 25 -26.03 15.47 -15.42
CA THR A 25 -26.41 15.82 -14.05
C THR A 25 -26.71 17.30 -13.88
N ILE A 26 -26.80 18.07 -14.98
CA ILE A 26 -27.02 19.53 -14.96
C ILE A 26 -28.24 19.89 -14.09
N LYS A 27 -29.34 19.13 -14.20
CA LYS A 27 -30.57 19.37 -13.43
C LYS A 27 -30.52 18.94 -11.96
N GLN A 28 -29.53 18.13 -11.57
CA GLN A 28 -29.46 17.50 -10.24
C GLN A 28 -28.35 18.09 -9.36
N LEU A 29 -27.27 18.60 -9.97
CA LEU A 29 -26.09 19.08 -9.25
C LEU A 29 -25.73 20.53 -9.59
N SER A 30 -26.52 21.22 -10.43
CA SER A 30 -26.25 22.59 -10.89
C SER A 30 -24.85 22.79 -11.46
N THR A 31 -24.27 21.73 -12.03
CA THR A 31 -22.94 21.74 -12.68
C THR A 31 -23.11 21.71 -14.19
N ASP A 32 -22.26 22.43 -14.93
CA ASP A 32 -22.12 22.36 -16.39
C ASP A 32 -21.42 21.07 -16.87
N TYR A 33 -20.73 20.36 -15.99
CA TYR A 33 -20.08 19.08 -16.27
C TYR A 33 -21.07 17.89 -16.28
N LYS A 34 -20.76 16.91 -17.14
CA LYS A 34 -21.47 15.62 -17.20
C LYS A 34 -20.72 14.59 -16.37
N MET A 35 -21.43 13.87 -15.51
CA MET A 35 -20.84 12.86 -14.63
C MET A 35 -20.43 11.60 -15.40
N ILE A 36 -19.22 11.12 -15.18
CA ILE A 36 -18.76 9.81 -15.67
C ILE A 36 -18.93 8.77 -14.56
N ILE A 37 -19.64 7.68 -14.86
CA ILE A 37 -19.91 6.59 -13.93
C ILE A 37 -19.29 5.32 -14.49
N ILE A 38 -18.47 4.65 -13.69
CA ILE A 38 -17.92 3.32 -13.99
C ILE A 38 -18.45 2.33 -12.96
N LYS A 39 -18.88 1.16 -13.42
CA LYS A 39 -19.23 0.01 -12.58
C LYS A 39 -18.13 -1.04 -12.72
N ILE A 40 -17.53 -1.40 -11.60
CA ILE A 40 -16.47 -2.40 -11.50
C ILE A 40 -16.99 -3.55 -10.63
N ASP A 41 -16.65 -4.79 -10.97
CA ASP A 41 -16.84 -5.94 -10.06
C ASP A 41 -15.61 -6.08 -9.15
N PRO A 42 -15.73 -5.84 -7.84
CA PRO A 42 -14.62 -6.04 -6.92
C PRO A 42 -14.12 -7.50 -6.90
N SER A 43 -14.96 -8.46 -7.26
CA SER A 43 -14.62 -9.90 -7.24
C SER A 43 -13.52 -10.27 -8.22
N GLU A 44 -13.46 -9.57 -9.36
CA GLU A 44 -12.44 -9.75 -10.41
C GLU A 44 -11.08 -9.13 -10.03
N TRP A 45 -11.08 -8.20 -9.06
CA TRP A 45 -9.89 -7.45 -8.64
C TRP A 45 -9.32 -7.98 -7.32
N ILE A 46 -10.17 -8.56 -6.48
CA ILE A 46 -9.74 -9.29 -5.30
C ILE A 46 -9.27 -10.66 -5.75
N ASN A 47 -7.99 -10.77 -6.12
CA ASN A 47 -7.38 -12.06 -6.39
C ASN A 47 -7.37 -12.89 -5.09
N ARG A 48 -8.46 -13.63 -4.84
CA ARG A 48 -8.62 -14.50 -3.67
C ARG A 48 -7.49 -15.52 -3.58
N LYS A 49 -6.93 -15.94 -4.73
CA LYS A 49 -5.76 -16.82 -4.78
C LYS A 49 -4.49 -16.10 -4.30
N TYR A 50 -4.28 -14.83 -4.68
CA TYR A 50 -3.17 -14.02 -4.17
C TYR A 50 -3.28 -13.79 -2.67
N ILE A 51 -4.45 -13.42 -2.16
CA ILE A 51 -4.67 -13.23 -0.71
C ILE A 51 -4.47 -14.55 0.05
N ALA A 52 -5.01 -15.66 -0.46
CA ALA A 52 -4.79 -16.99 0.12
C ALA A 52 -3.30 -17.39 0.04
N TRP A 53 -2.62 -17.06 -1.05
CA TRP A 53 -1.19 -17.33 -1.21
C TRP A 53 -0.35 -16.52 -0.23
N VAL A 54 -0.57 -15.21 -0.08
CA VAL A 54 0.12 -14.36 0.90
C VAL A 54 -0.13 -14.86 2.31
N ARG A 55 -1.39 -15.19 2.64
CA ARG A 55 -1.76 -15.74 3.94
C ARG A 55 -1.05 -17.07 4.22
N ASN A 56 -1.03 -17.97 3.25
CA ASN A 56 -0.37 -19.27 3.37
C ASN A 56 1.16 -19.16 3.38
N ALA A 57 1.74 -18.26 2.58
CA ALA A 57 3.18 -18.01 2.54
C ALA A 57 3.70 -17.48 3.88
N ASN A 58 2.95 -16.58 4.52
CA ASN A 58 3.26 -16.05 5.85
C ASN A 58 3.09 -17.10 6.97
N GLN A 59 2.23 -18.11 6.77
CA GLN A 59 2.05 -19.20 7.73
C GLN A 59 3.05 -20.34 7.56
N LYS A 60 3.74 -20.45 6.42
CA LYS A 60 4.76 -21.49 6.21
C LYS A 60 5.90 -21.31 7.21
N PRO A 61 6.32 -22.38 7.91
CA PRO A 61 7.46 -22.31 8.80
C PRO A 61 8.70 -21.93 7.98
N LYS A 62 9.33 -20.80 8.33
CA LYS A 62 10.61 -20.39 7.74
C LYS A 62 11.65 -21.42 8.18
N LYS A 63 12.20 -22.18 7.23
CA LYS A 63 13.34 -23.07 7.48
C LYS A 63 14.56 -22.18 7.65
N LEU A 64 15.24 -22.33 8.77
CA LEU A 64 16.43 -21.57 9.12
C LEU A 64 17.51 -22.58 9.51
N TRP A 65 18.76 -22.30 9.14
CA TRP A 65 19.91 -23.17 9.40
C TRP A 65 20.90 -22.45 10.33
N ASP A 66 21.49 -23.17 11.28
CA ASP A 66 22.40 -22.59 12.28
C ASP A 66 23.85 -22.73 11.80
N ILE A 67 24.30 -21.73 11.04
CA ILE A 67 25.65 -21.71 10.44
C ILE A 67 26.74 -21.80 11.53
N LYS A 68 26.51 -21.21 12.71
CA LYS A 68 27.50 -21.11 13.79
C LYS A 68 27.69 -22.40 14.58
N LYS A 69 26.70 -23.29 14.58
CA LYS A 69 26.73 -24.58 15.29
C LYS A 69 26.98 -25.77 14.39
N THR A 70 27.12 -25.52 13.10
CA THR A 70 27.38 -26.58 12.12
C THR A 70 28.85 -26.92 12.17
N ASP A 71 29.14 -28.21 12.28
CA ASP A 71 30.49 -28.74 12.41
C ASP A 71 31.25 -28.70 11.07
N GLU A 72 32.57 -28.74 11.11
CA GLU A 72 33.41 -28.64 9.92
C GLU A 72 33.22 -29.85 8.98
N GLU A 73 33.02 -31.05 9.53
CA GLU A 73 32.71 -32.26 8.76
C GLU A 73 31.36 -32.15 8.02
N GLN A 74 30.39 -31.47 8.62
CA GLN A 74 29.09 -31.20 8.01
C GLN A 74 29.20 -30.21 6.83
N TRP A 75 30.10 -29.25 6.92
CA TRP A 75 30.41 -28.33 5.82
C TRP A 75 31.10 -29.04 4.66
N GLU A 76 32.02 -29.94 4.96
CA GLU A 76 32.75 -30.68 3.93
C GLU A 76 31.82 -31.64 3.18
N THR A 77 30.96 -32.36 3.90
CA THR A 77 29.93 -33.21 3.26
C THR A 77 28.90 -32.41 2.47
N TYR A 78 28.54 -31.20 2.93
CA TYR A 78 27.67 -30.27 2.20
C TYR A 78 28.31 -29.83 0.87
N LYS A 79 29.57 -29.36 0.92
CA LYS A 79 30.31 -28.89 -0.25
C LYS A 79 30.44 -29.98 -1.31
N ASN A 80 30.88 -31.17 -0.90
CA ASN A 80 31.02 -32.31 -1.79
C ASN A 80 29.69 -32.72 -2.45
N LYS A 81 28.57 -32.64 -1.71
CA LYS A 81 27.23 -32.90 -2.29
C LYS A 81 26.81 -31.83 -3.29
N ILE A 82 27.09 -30.55 -3.04
CA ILE A 82 26.78 -29.48 -3.99
C ILE A 82 27.60 -29.62 -5.27
N GLU A 83 28.91 -29.79 -5.17
CA GLU A 83 29.77 -29.91 -6.36
C GLU A 83 29.37 -31.10 -7.23
N ASN A 84 29.09 -32.25 -6.62
CA ASN A 84 28.61 -33.43 -7.35
C ASN A 84 27.26 -33.22 -8.03
N ASN A 85 26.34 -32.48 -7.39
CA ASN A 85 25.01 -32.23 -7.95
C ASN A 85 25.03 -31.13 -9.04
N ILE A 86 25.91 -30.13 -8.92
CA ILE A 86 26.11 -29.11 -9.96
C ILE A 86 26.68 -29.77 -11.23
N ARG A 87 27.70 -30.63 -11.09
CA ARG A 87 28.26 -31.38 -12.23
C ARG A 87 27.20 -32.21 -12.95
N LYS A 88 26.28 -32.85 -12.21
CA LYS A 88 25.14 -33.58 -12.80
C LYS A 88 24.16 -32.66 -13.52
N LEU A 89 23.87 -31.48 -12.97
CA LEU A 89 22.97 -30.51 -13.59
C LEU A 89 23.52 -29.88 -14.87
N GLU A 90 24.82 -29.61 -14.95
CA GLU A 90 25.43 -29.04 -16.16
C GLU A 90 25.20 -29.94 -17.39
N ILE A 91 25.11 -31.25 -17.17
CA ILE A 91 24.80 -32.25 -18.19
C ILE A 91 23.31 -32.19 -18.59
N GLU A 92 22.42 -31.95 -17.64
CA GLU A 92 20.96 -32.11 -17.79
C GLU A 92 20.22 -30.83 -18.25
N ILE A 93 20.83 -29.64 -18.11
CA ILE A 93 20.16 -28.33 -18.30
C ILE A 93 20.62 -27.60 -19.58
N LYS A 94 21.27 -28.26 -20.54
CA LYS A 94 21.69 -27.59 -21.80
C LYS A 94 20.53 -26.93 -22.57
N ASN A 95 19.30 -27.46 -22.49
CA ASN A 95 18.14 -27.01 -23.29
C ASN A 95 16.95 -26.41 -22.50
N LYS A 96 17.15 -25.86 -21.30
CA LYS A 96 16.04 -25.28 -20.48
C LYS A 96 16.09 -23.75 -20.37
N THR A 97 14.93 -23.14 -20.15
CA THR A 97 14.79 -21.68 -19.88
C THR A 97 15.51 -21.27 -18.60
N ILE A 98 15.97 -20.01 -18.54
CA ILE A 98 16.72 -19.44 -17.40
C ILE A 98 16.01 -19.68 -16.06
N ASN A 99 14.69 -19.51 -16.01
CA ASN A 99 13.91 -19.69 -14.78
C ASN A 99 13.95 -21.15 -14.28
N ASN A 100 13.95 -22.11 -15.20
CA ASN A 100 14.05 -23.53 -14.86
C ASN A 100 15.46 -23.88 -14.36
N LYS A 101 16.51 -23.25 -14.91
CA LYS A 101 17.89 -23.40 -14.40
C LYS A 101 17.98 -22.91 -12.95
N TRP A 102 17.44 -21.72 -12.68
CA TRP A 102 17.40 -21.14 -11.33
C TRP A 102 16.63 -21.98 -10.33
N ASN A 103 15.47 -22.52 -10.73
CA ASN A 103 14.68 -23.40 -9.86
C ASN A 103 15.42 -24.69 -9.52
N ALA A 104 16.10 -25.31 -10.50
CA ALA A 104 16.89 -26.52 -10.26
C ALA A 104 18.05 -26.26 -9.29
N PHE A 105 18.79 -25.18 -9.51
CA PHE A 105 19.89 -24.78 -8.63
C PHE A 105 19.41 -24.51 -7.19
N LYS A 106 18.30 -23.76 -7.06
CA LYS A 106 17.65 -23.49 -5.78
C LYS A 106 17.28 -24.77 -5.02
N GLN A 107 16.71 -25.76 -5.71
CA GLN A 107 16.31 -27.03 -5.08
C GLN A 107 17.51 -27.82 -4.57
N ILE A 108 18.62 -27.84 -5.32
CA ILE A 108 19.85 -28.54 -4.89
C ILE A 108 20.42 -27.92 -3.65
N ILE A 109 20.54 -26.59 -3.61
CA ILE A 109 21.01 -25.88 -2.42
C ILE A 109 20.12 -26.23 -1.23
N ILE A 110 18.80 -26.11 -1.38
CA ILE A 110 17.86 -26.39 -0.28
C ILE A 110 17.98 -27.83 0.20
N ASN A 111 18.09 -28.81 -0.71
CA ASN A 111 18.18 -30.23 -0.36
C ASN A 111 19.52 -30.58 0.31
N ALA A 112 20.64 -30.10 -0.24
CA ALA A 112 21.96 -30.29 0.36
C ALA A 112 22.02 -29.63 1.75
N THR A 113 21.46 -28.43 1.90
CA THR A 113 21.47 -27.69 3.17
C THR A 113 20.61 -28.40 4.21
N ASN A 114 19.41 -28.89 3.84
CA ASN A 114 18.52 -29.61 4.75
C ASN A 114 19.08 -30.95 5.29
N ASN A 115 19.98 -31.59 4.53
CA ASN A 115 20.51 -32.91 4.86
C ASN A 115 21.82 -32.86 5.64
N ASN A 116 22.61 -31.78 5.50
CA ASN A 116 23.96 -31.71 6.07
C ASN A 116 24.12 -30.60 7.11
N ILE A 117 23.39 -29.48 7.00
CA ILE A 117 23.57 -28.34 7.89
C ILE A 117 22.55 -28.40 9.03
N THR A 118 22.99 -28.08 10.24
CA THR A 118 22.14 -28.10 11.43
C THR A 118 20.96 -27.13 11.28
N LYS A 119 19.76 -27.59 11.65
CA LYS A 119 18.55 -26.75 11.62
C LYS A 119 18.59 -25.79 12.81
N ALA A 120 18.49 -24.50 12.54
CA ALA A 120 18.29 -23.54 13.62
C ALA A 120 16.92 -23.77 14.25
N LYS A 121 16.80 -23.39 15.53
CA LYS A 121 15.49 -23.32 16.18
C LYS A 121 14.62 -22.43 15.31
N THR A 122 13.55 -22.99 14.76
CA THR A 122 12.58 -22.19 14.02
C THR A 122 12.08 -21.14 15.00
N PRO A 123 12.20 -19.84 14.69
CA PRO A 123 11.46 -18.87 15.46
C PRO A 123 10.02 -19.36 15.35
N LYS A 124 9.37 -19.65 16.49
CA LYS A 124 7.93 -19.82 16.49
C LYS A 124 7.45 -18.60 15.73
N ASN A 125 6.82 -18.82 14.58
CA ASN A 125 6.07 -17.75 13.97
C ASN A 125 5.21 -17.27 15.14
N ARG A 126 5.54 -16.10 15.68
CA ARG A 126 4.48 -15.17 15.98
C ARG A 126 3.87 -14.95 14.59
N THR A 127 3.04 -15.90 14.15
CA THR A 127 1.68 -15.52 13.88
C THR A 127 1.40 -14.61 15.06
N THR A 128 1.45 -13.31 14.80
CA THR A 128 0.36 -12.49 15.23
C THR A 128 -0.86 -13.37 14.97
N LYS A 129 -1.23 -14.22 15.94
CA LYS A 129 -2.62 -14.56 16.23
C LYS A 129 -3.24 -13.23 15.97
N ASN A 130 -3.93 -13.10 14.83
CA ASN A 130 -4.31 -11.82 14.27
C ASN A 130 -4.52 -10.90 15.45
N CYS A 131 -3.69 -9.87 15.60
CA CYS A 131 -4.00 -8.83 16.56
C CYS A 131 -5.20 -8.04 15.98
N GLN A 132 -6.28 -8.77 15.65
CA GLN A 132 -7.67 -8.50 15.92
C GLN A 132 -7.95 -8.52 17.43
N TRP A 133 -6.96 -8.17 18.27
CA TRP A 133 -7.29 -7.17 19.27
C TRP A 133 -7.83 -6.01 18.44
N LYS A 134 -9.17 -5.92 18.34
CA LYS A 134 -9.83 -4.72 17.84
C LYS A 134 -9.02 -3.58 18.44
N LYS A 135 -8.39 -2.73 17.61
CA LYS A 135 -7.77 -1.51 18.10
C LYS A 135 -8.93 -0.71 18.70
N GLN A 136 -9.22 -0.97 19.96
CA GLN A 136 -10.34 -0.41 20.68
C GLN A 136 -9.78 0.79 21.38
N ILE A 137 -10.24 1.96 20.96
CA ILE A 137 -10.04 3.17 21.73
C ILE A 137 -10.92 3.00 22.96
N ILE A 138 -10.28 2.83 24.12
CA ILE A 138 -10.94 2.77 25.41
C ILE A 138 -10.84 4.18 25.99
N THR A 139 -11.98 4.87 26.07
CA THR A 139 -12.05 6.20 26.65
C THR A 139 -12.38 6.06 28.13
N ASP A 140 -11.37 6.23 28.99
CA ASP A 140 -11.54 6.04 30.44
C ASP A 140 -12.03 7.30 31.16
N ARG A 141 -11.81 8.48 30.56
CA ARG A 141 -12.18 9.78 31.13
C ARG A 141 -12.57 10.75 30.03
N ILE A 142 -13.59 11.57 30.31
CA ILE A 142 -13.98 12.70 29.45
C ILE A 142 -13.96 13.96 30.30
N VAL A 143 -13.35 15.01 29.78
CA VAL A 143 -13.34 16.34 30.39
C VAL A 143 -14.39 17.18 29.66
N THR A 144 -15.38 17.68 30.39
CA THR A 144 -16.45 18.53 29.87
C THR A 144 -16.47 19.84 30.64
N THR A 145 -16.62 20.95 29.96
CA THR A 145 -16.83 22.26 30.60
C THR A 145 -18.33 22.51 30.74
N LYS A 146 -18.78 22.81 31.96
CA LYS A 146 -20.17 23.22 32.22
C LYS A 146 -20.41 24.65 31.73
N GLU A 147 -21.67 25.04 31.59
CA GLU A 147 -22.09 26.40 31.22
C GLU A 147 -21.51 27.47 32.16
N ASN A 148 -21.22 27.11 33.41
CA ASN A 148 -20.65 28.00 34.43
C ASN A 148 -19.11 28.13 34.34
N GLY A 149 -18.46 27.53 33.33
CA GLY A 149 -17.00 27.54 33.15
C GLY A 149 -16.25 26.51 34.02
N GLU A 150 -16.93 25.78 34.89
CA GLU A 150 -16.34 24.72 35.71
C GLU A 150 -16.00 23.47 34.86
N ILE A 151 -14.84 22.88 35.14
CA ILE A 151 -14.37 21.66 34.50
C ILE A 151 -14.91 20.44 35.24
N GLU A 152 -15.68 19.60 34.56
CA GLU A 152 -16.16 18.31 35.08
C GLU A 152 -15.40 17.15 34.42
N ILE A 153 -14.94 16.20 35.24
CA ILE A 153 -14.28 14.98 34.76
C ILE A 153 -15.21 13.80 34.96
N LEU A 154 -15.65 13.21 33.85
CA LEU A 154 -16.50 12.03 33.83
C LEU A 154 -15.63 10.76 33.81
N THR A 155 -15.72 9.98 34.88
CA THR A 155 -14.99 8.69 35.03
C THR A 155 -15.92 7.47 34.99
N SER A 156 -17.24 7.68 35.06
CA SER A 156 -18.22 6.57 35.06
C SER A 156 -18.41 6.01 33.63
N PRO A 157 -18.24 4.70 33.39
CA PRO A 157 -18.35 4.10 32.06
C PRO A 157 -19.70 4.36 31.36
N ILE A 158 -20.79 4.38 32.13
CA ILE A 158 -22.15 4.63 31.61
C ILE A 158 -22.27 6.09 31.14
N LYS A 159 -21.77 7.04 31.94
CA LYS A 159 -21.79 8.47 31.62
C LYS A 159 -20.89 8.78 30.42
N ILE A 160 -19.70 8.16 30.36
CA ILE A 160 -18.76 8.28 29.23
C ILE A 160 -19.42 7.80 27.94
N LYS A 161 -20.03 6.61 27.96
CA LYS A 161 -20.70 6.05 26.76
C LYS A 161 -21.85 6.93 26.28
N LYS A 162 -22.64 7.48 27.22
CA LYS A 162 -23.72 8.42 26.92
C LYS A 162 -23.18 9.70 26.27
N GLN A 163 -22.16 10.32 26.87
CA GLN A 163 -21.55 11.55 26.37
C GLN A 163 -20.91 11.38 24.99
N ILE A 164 -20.22 10.26 24.74
CA ILE A 164 -19.64 9.95 23.43
C ILE A 164 -20.73 9.83 22.39
N LYS A 165 -21.81 9.12 22.71
CA LYS A 165 -22.94 8.94 21.81
C LYS A 165 -23.56 10.29 21.43
N GLU A 166 -23.84 11.14 22.42
CA GLU A 166 -24.41 12.48 22.20
C GLU A 166 -23.48 13.37 21.36
N HIS A 167 -22.17 13.36 21.65
CA HIS A 167 -21.19 14.11 20.87
C HIS A 167 -21.12 13.63 19.40
N MET A 168 -21.08 12.31 19.19
CA MET A 168 -21.05 11.70 17.87
C MET A 168 -22.32 11.98 17.09
N GLU A 169 -23.50 11.90 17.74
CA GLU A 169 -24.78 12.26 17.13
C GLU A 169 -24.81 13.75 16.76
N LYS A 170 -24.37 14.66 17.63
CA LYS A 170 -24.26 16.08 17.31
C LYS A 170 -23.32 16.34 16.12
N TRP A 171 -22.18 15.67 16.06
CA TRP A 171 -21.21 15.79 14.97
C TRP A 171 -21.73 15.20 13.65
N MET A 172 -22.50 14.10 13.70
CA MET A 172 -23.06 13.43 12.53
C MET A 172 -24.43 13.97 12.11
N THR A 173 -25.09 14.80 12.92
CA THR A 173 -26.33 15.45 12.52
C THR A 173 -25.99 16.46 11.43
N ASN A 174 -26.43 16.15 10.21
CA ASN A 174 -26.09 16.84 8.97
C ASN A 174 -26.07 18.37 9.11
N SER A 175 -25.07 18.99 8.48
CA SER A 175 -25.08 20.43 8.19
C SER A 175 -26.28 20.72 7.29
N ASN A 176 -27.39 21.15 7.87
CA ASN A 176 -28.53 21.70 7.13
C ASN A 176 -28.23 23.13 6.61
N GLU A 177 -27.00 23.60 6.70
CA GLU A 177 -26.58 24.83 6.04
C GLU A 177 -26.16 24.46 4.63
N GLU A 178 -27.13 24.48 3.71
CA GLU A 178 -26.84 24.88 2.34
C GLU A 178 -26.29 26.31 2.40
N THR A 179 -25.01 26.47 2.74
CA THR A 179 -24.32 27.74 2.51
C THR A 179 -24.16 27.84 0.99
N THR A 180 -25.15 28.44 0.35
CA THR A 180 -25.18 28.70 -1.09
C THR A 180 -24.16 29.77 -1.49
N GLU A 181 -23.52 30.41 -0.51
CA GLU A 181 -22.54 31.47 -0.70
C GLU A 181 -21.13 30.90 -0.60
N THR A 182 -20.39 30.94 -1.71
CA THR A 182 -18.94 30.74 -1.73
C THR A 182 -18.31 31.76 -0.79
N PRO A 183 -17.42 31.35 0.14
CA PRO A 183 -16.75 32.31 0.99
C PRO A 183 -16.01 33.36 0.14
N PRO A 184 -16.01 34.65 0.52
CA PRO A 184 -15.45 35.74 -0.29
C PRO A 184 -13.99 35.51 -0.73
N GLU A 185 -13.22 34.79 0.09
CA GLU A 185 -11.82 34.43 -0.19
C GLU A 185 -11.67 33.53 -1.43
N TRP A 186 -12.71 32.78 -1.77
CA TRP A 186 -12.72 31.83 -2.88
C TRP A 186 -13.39 32.39 -4.14
N GLU A 187 -14.14 33.50 -4.05
CA GLU A 187 -14.85 34.08 -5.21
C GLU A 187 -13.93 34.29 -6.40
N LYS A 188 -12.76 34.91 -6.16
CA LYS A 188 -11.75 35.16 -7.19
C LYS A 188 -11.20 33.88 -7.84
N GLU A 189 -11.08 32.81 -7.08
CA GLU A 189 -10.43 31.58 -7.52
C GLU A 189 -11.39 30.71 -8.37
N TYR A 190 -12.69 30.88 -8.15
CA TYR A 190 -13.77 30.24 -8.92
C TYR A 190 -14.31 31.12 -10.06
N GLU A 191 -13.78 32.33 -10.28
CA GLU A 191 -14.10 33.11 -11.47
C GLU A 191 -13.72 32.34 -12.75
N LEU A 192 -14.62 32.39 -13.74
CA LEU A 192 -14.43 31.72 -15.02
C LEU A 192 -13.21 32.31 -15.75
N LYS A 193 -12.10 31.57 -15.78
CA LYS A 193 -10.91 31.96 -16.56
C LYS A 193 -11.23 31.82 -18.05
N GLN A 194 -11.35 32.95 -18.73
CA GLN A 194 -11.84 33.01 -20.12
C GLN A 194 -10.90 32.33 -21.12
N GLU A 195 -9.59 32.30 -20.86
CA GLU A 195 -8.61 31.61 -21.71
C GLU A 195 -7.50 30.97 -20.87
N ILE A 196 -7.36 29.65 -21.01
CA ILE A 196 -6.19 28.92 -20.53
C ILE A 196 -5.09 29.17 -21.56
N GLN A 197 -4.00 29.84 -21.18
CA GLN A 197 -2.86 30.02 -22.06
C GLN A 197 -2.34 28.65 -22.53
N ASN A 198 -2.18 28.48 -23.84
CA ASN A 198 -1.69 27.22 -24.43
C ASN A 198 -0.30 26.79 -23.91
N THR A 199 0.42 27.70 -23.26
CA THR A 199 1.74 27.48 -22.66
C THR A 199 1.70 26.91 -21.23
N ILE A 200 0.53 26.84 -20.57
CA ILE A 200 0.41 26.38 -19.17
C ILE A 200 0.95 24.96 -18.95
N PHE A 201 0.83 24.08 -19.94
CA PHE A 201 1.34 22.71 -19.87
C PHE A 201 2.73 22.54 -20.47
N GLN A 202 3.30 23.60 -21.05
CA GLN A 202 4.58 23.54 -21.75
C GLN A 202 5.70 23.11 -20.81
N THR A 203 5.68 23.58 -19.56
CA THR A 203 6.66 23.18 -18.53
C THR A 203 6.56 21.69 -18.18
N VAL A 204 5.36 21.11 -18.16
CA VAL A 204 5.15 19.69 -17.81
C VAL A 204 5.38 18.75 -19.01
N THR A 205 5.35 19.29 -20.23
CA THR A 205 5.65 18.56 -21.47
C THR A 205 7.11 18.69 -21.92
N GLN A 206 7.90 19.56 -21.29
CA GLN A 206 9.34 19.63 -21.51
C GLN A 206 10.04 18.38 -21.00
N GLU A 207 11.07 17.94 -21.71
CA GLU A 207 11.92 16.84 -21.27
C GLU A 207 12.74 17.26 -20.05
N ILE A 208 12.79 16.39 -19.04
CA ILE A 208 13.56 16.63 -17.81
C ILE A 208 15.05 16.62 -18.17
N SER A 209 15.75 17.71 -17.88
CA SER A 209 17.20 17.80 -18.12
C SER A 209 18.01 17.15 -17.00
N ILE A 210 19.21 16.68 -17.34
CA ILE A 210 20.15 16.11 -16.35
C ILE A 210 20.56 17.17 -15.32
N GLU A 211 20.77 18.41 -15.77
CA GLU A 211 21.15 19.54 -14.90
C GLU A 211 20.07 19.87 -13.86
N GLU A 212 18.80 19.80 -14.26
CA GLU A 212 17.65 19.96 -13.36
C GLU A 212 17.62 18.87 -12.29
N LEU A 213 17.83 17.61 -12.68
CA LEU A 213 17.93 16.49 -11.74
C LEU A 213 19.10 16.66 -10.75
N GLU A 214 20.26 17.11 -11.23
CA GLU A 214 21.42 17.38 -10.38
C GLU A 214 21.15 18.50 -9.37
N ASN A 215 20.47 19.57 -9.79
CA ASN A 215 20.10 20.67 -8.91
C ASN A 215 19.07 20.21 -7.85
N ILE A 216 18.06 19.44 -8.23
CA ILE A 216 17.07 18.88 -7.30
C ILE A 216 17.74 17.93 -6.30
N LEU A 217 18.69 17.10 -6.74
CA LEU A 217 19.44 16.22 -5.85
C LEU A 217 20.26 17.01 -4.82
N LYS A 218 20.92 18.11 -5.25
CA LYS A 218 21.67 19.01 -4.35
C LYS A 218 20.77 19.69 -3.32
N GLU A 219 19.55 20.08 -3.70
CA GLU A 219 18.58 20.73 -2.82
C GLU A 219 17.81 19.74 -1.93
N SER A 220 17.83 18.45 -2.26
CA SER A 220 17.09 17.44 -1.51
C SER A 220 17.64 17.27 -0.07
N ALA A 221 16.73 17.17 0.90
CA ALA A 221 17.12 17.02 2.30
C ALA A 221 17.86 15.69 2.53
N LYS A 222 19.05 15.79 3.14
CA LYS A 222 19.93 14.67 3.51
C LYS A 222 19.37 13.90 4.70
N ASN A 223 19.82 12.66 4.91
CA ASN A 223 19.45 11.77 6.02
C ASN A 223 17.96 11.37 6.08
N LYS A 224 17.28 11.24 4.92
CA LYS A 224 15.91 10.70 4.87
C LYS A 224 15.92 9.20 5.15
N ALA A 225 14.97 8.75 5.98
CA ALA A 225 14.76 7.34 6.25
C ALA A 225 14.48 6.59 4.93
N PRO A 226 15.11 5.43 4.71
CA PRO A 226 14.89 4.64 3.50
C PRO A 226 13.44 4.18 3.43
N GLY A 227 12.86 4.28 2.23
CA GLY A 227 11.50 3.81 1.97
C GLY A 227 11.39 2.28 2.00
N PRO A 228 10.24 1.70 1.59
CA PRO A 228 10.00 0.26 1.57
C PRO A 228 11.01 -0.54 0.73
N THR A 229 11.70 0.13 -0.19
CA THR A 229 12.76 -0.44 -1.04
C THR A 229 14.10 -0.59 -0.32
N GLY A 230 14.28 0.04 0.85
CA GLY A 230 15.53 0.00 1.61
C GLY A 230 16.67 0.85 1.03
N ILE A 231 16.41 1.59 -0.06
CA ILE A 231 17.41 2.46 -0.70
C ILE A 231 17.44 3.78 0.08
N THR A 232 18.61 4.12 0.62
CA THR A 232 18.89 5.43 1.21
C THR A 232 19.17 6.44 0.10
N TYR A 233 18.70 7.67 0.26
CA TYR A 233 18.88 8.75 -0.73
C TYR A 233 20.30 9.34 -0.75
N GLU A 234 21.19 8.83 0.10
CA GLU A 234 22.59 9.23 0.19
C GLU A 234 23.42 8.29 -0.70
N MET A 235 23.92 8.83 -1.82
CA MET A 235 25.12 8.35 -2.49
C MET A 235 26.25 9.33 -2.21
#